data_AF-N9GJG6-F1
#
_entry.id   AF-N9GJG6-F1
#
_cell.length_a   1.000
_cell.length_b   1.000
_cell.length_c   1.000
_cell.angle_alpha   90.00
_cell.angle_beta   90.00
_cell.angle_gamma   90.00
#
_symmetry.space_group_name_H-M   'P 1'
#
loop_
_entity.id
_entity.type
_entity.pdbx_description
1 polymer ?
#
loop_
_entity_poly.entity_id
_entity_poly.type
_entity_poly.pdbx_seq_one_letter_code
_entity_poly.pdbx_strand_id
1 'polypeptide(L)'
;MQSLILILQIFIVISLGYFIAPHLSFQIKQLVFKILPYFSYILLISVAFELTQALNHIENPVAILPPALLIAFTTSIGAFFICLFTYKLIDRQSVQGKISLRLFLNALKNIAKAFLALAIGVAIGLLIKNFDVHIPFNSWYLLLIFIFLIGIELAFTQFDRSWLSWKILLVPVAAIIGSCLASIFNYFILSDHYKLNEVLALAQGYGWYSMSGIVFTELHSAKLGGIALLTDLFREIFAILLMYCLGWRFPRSAISSAGATSMDVTLAMVKQSCGTHYVPHAMMSGLILSLLAPLLISLFLNLKF
;
A
#
# COMPACT_ATOMS: atom_id res chain seq x y z
N MET A 1 -18.26 15.88 0.81
CA MET A 1 -18.81 15.45 2.11
C MET A 1 -18.61 13.95 2.34
N GLN A 2 -18.94 13.09 1.36
CA GLN A 2 -18.69 11.64 1.44
C GLN A 2 -17.22 11.29 1.73
N SER A 3 -16.28 11.97 1.09
CA SER A 3 -14.84 11.74 1.29
C SER A 3 -14.36 11.91 2.73
N LEU A 4 -14.84 12.95 3.41
CA LEU A 4 -14.52 13.21 4.81
C LEU A 4 -15.17 12.19 5.74
N ILE A 5 -16.38 11.71 5.41
CA ILE A 5 -17.07 10.67 6.18
C ILE A 5 -16.30 9.34 6.11
N LEU A 6 -15.87 8.92 4.92
CA LEU A 6 -15.13 7.67 4.73
C LEU A 6 -13.77 7.69 5.47
N ILE A 7 -13.04 8.81 5.38
CA ILE A 7 -11.83 9.01 6.18
C ILE A 7 -12.15 8.90 7.67
N LEU A 8 -13.16 9.63 8.15
CA LEU A 8 -13.51 9.67 9.56
C LEU A 8 -13.86 8.26 10.07
N GLN A 9 -14.56 7.45 9.26
CA GLN A 9 -14.83 6.05 9.57
C GLN A 9 -13.52 5.25 9.74
N ILE A 10 -12.57 5.36 8.81
CA ILE A 10 -11.26 4.70 8.91
C ILE A 10 -10.55 5.09 10.23
N PHE A 11 -10.47 6.38 10.54
CA PHE A 11 -9.79 6.88 11.74
C PHE A 11 -10.52 6.53 13.04
N ILE A 12 -11.84 6.55 13.05
CA ILE A 12 -12.63 6.11 14.21
C ILE A 12 -12.39 4.63 14.44
N VAL A 13 -12.48 3.81 13.40
CA VAL A 13 -12.40 2.35 13.52
C VAL A 13 -11.01 1.88 13.95
N ILE A 14 -9.94 2.47 13.39
CA ILE A 14 -8.57 2.16 13.84
C ILE A 14 -8.35 2.60 15.30
N SER A 15 -8.88 3.78 15.68
CA SER A 15 -8.78 4.29 17.06
C SER A 15 -9.55 3.40 18.04
N LEU A 16 -10.76 2.96 17.66
CA LEU A 16 -11.54 2.00 18.45
C LEU A 16 -10.77 0.70 18.64
N GLY A 17 -10.19 0.13 17.58
CA GLY A 17 -9.34 -1.05 17.68
C GLY A 17 -8.18 -0.85 18.65
N TYR A 18 -7.49 0.30 18.54
CA TYR A 18 -6.36 0.65 19.40
C TYR A 18 -6.74 0.79 20.88
N PHE A 19 -7.80 1.53 21.20
CA PHE A 19 -8.21 1.78 22.60
C PHE A 19 -8.93 0.59 23.25
N ILE A 20 -9.60 -0.26 22.47
CA ILE A 20 -10.21 -1.49 22.97
C ILE A 20 -9.15 -2.57 23.21
N ALA A 21 -8.07 -2.59 22.44
CA ALA A 21 -7.03 -3.62 22.49
C ALA A 21 -6.56 -3.98 23.92
N PRO A 22 -6.19 -3.02 24.80
CA PRO A 22 -5.76 -3.33 26.16
C PRO A 22 -6.78 -4.13 26.97
N HIS A 23 -8.07 -3.87 26.76
CA HIS A 23 -9.20 -4.48 27.46
C HIS A 23 -9.56 -5.88 26.94
N LEU A 24 -9.00 -6.31 25.81
CA LEU A 24 -9.25 -7.65 25.27
C LEU A 24 -8.52 -8.74 26.07
N SER A 25 -9.10 -9.93 26.10
CA SER A 25 -8.44 -11.10 26.68
C SER A 25 -7.22 -11.52 25.86
N PHE A 26 -6.26 -12.19 26.50
CA PHE A 26 -5.04 -12.66 25.84
C PHE A 26 -5.32 -13.58 24.65
N GLN A 27 -6.32 -14.46 24.77
CA GLN A 27 -6.73 -15.38 23.70
C GLN A 27 -7.24 -14.63 22.46
N ILE A 28 -8.04 -13.59 22.66
CA ILE A 28 -8.56 -12.77 21.55
C ILE A 28 -7.39 -12.04 20.86
N LYS A 29 -6.45 -11.47 21.61
CA LYS A 29 -5.27 -10.80 21.04
C LYS A 29 -4.46 -11.74 20.14
N GLN A 30 -4.16 -12.94 20.64
CA GLN A 30 -3.44 -13.95 19.84
C GLN A 30 -4.21 -14.40 18.61
N LEU A 31 -5.54 -14.56 18.72
CA LEU A 31 -6.40 -14.91 17.59
C LEU A 31 -6.34 -13.82 16.51
N VAL A 32 -6.46 -12.55 16.90
CA VAL A 32 -6.37 -11.41 15.98
C VAL A 32 -5.03 -11.43 15.23
N PHE A 33 -3.89 -11.53 15.93
CA PHE A 33 -2.58 -11.53 15.29
C PHE A 33 -2.37 -12.73 14.35
N LYS A 34 -2.96 -13.88 14.70
CA LYS A 34 -2.89 -15.08 13.86
C LYS A 34 -3.74 -14.94 12.60
N ILE A 35 -4.91 -14.32 12.68
CA ILE A 35 -5.87 -14.21 11.56
C ILE A 35 -5.53 -13.05 10.63
N LEU A 36 -4.98 -11.95 11.16
CA LEU A 36 -4.80 -10.70 10.42
C LEU A 36 -4.09 -10.87 9.05
N PRO A 37 -2.98 -11.63 8.93
CA PRO A 37 -2.38 -11.89 7.62
C PRO A 37 -3.32 -12.62 6.65
N TYR A 38 -4.13 -13.57 7.14
CA TYR A 38 -5.09 -14.30 6.30
C TYR A 38 -6.28 -13.44 5.90
N PHE A 39 -6.71 -12.55 6.80
CA PHE A 39 -7.79 -11.61 6.52
C PHE A 39 -7.44 -10.68 5.34
N SER A 40 -6.16 -10.33 5.17
CA SER A 40 -5.71 -9.55 4.02
C SER A 40 -5.97 -10.26 2.68
N TYR A 41 -5.82 -11.59 2.62
CA TYR A 41 -6.13 -12.38 1.41
C TYR A 41 -7.63 -12.47 1.18
N ILE A 42 -8.43 -12.61 2.24
CA ILE A 42 -9.90 -12.59 2.15
C ILE A 42 -10.34 -11.23 1.58
N LEU A 43 -9.81 -10.13 2.12
CA LEU A 43 -10.08 -8.79 1.63
C LEU A 43 -9.68 -8.65 0.15
N LEU A 44 -8.51 -9.14 -0.24
CA LEU A 44 -8.07 -9.08 -1.64
C LEU A 44 -8.96 -9.89 -2.59
N ILE A 45 -9.40 -11.09 -2.18
CA ILE A 45 -10.40 -11.89 -2.93
C ILE A 45 -11.70 -11.08 -3.09
N SER A 46 -12.18 -10.47 -2.00
CA SER A 46 -13.40 -9.67 -1.99
C SER A 46 -13.32 -8.44 -2.90
N VAL A 47 -12.21 -7.70 -2.91
CA VAL A 47 -12.03 -6.55 -3.79
C VAL A 47 -11.92 -6.98 -5.25
N ALA A 48 -11.19 -8.05 -5.53
CA ALA A 48 -11.07 -8.57 -6.90
C ALA A 48 -12.42 -9.08 -7.43
N PHE A 49 -13.23 -9.70 -6.57
CA PHE A 49 -14.60 -10.08 -6.88
C PHE A 49 -15.47 -8.86 -7.21
N GLU A 50 -15.51 -7.86 -6.34
CA GLU A 50 -16.30 -6.64 -6.53
C GLU A 50 -15.85 -5.86 -7.78
N LEU A 51 -14.54 -5.74 -7.99
CA LEU A 51 -13.97 -5.16 -9.21
C LEU A 51 -14.42 -5.92 -10.45
N THR A 52 -14.42 -7.25 -10.44
CA THR A 52 -14.86 -8.06 -11.58
C THR A 52 -16.33 -7.82 -11.90
N GLN A 53 -17.19 -7.71 -10.88
CA GLN A 53 -18.59 -7.38 -11.07
C GLN A 53 -18.77 -5.99 -11.69
N ALA A 54 -18.01 -5.00 -11.21
CA ALA A 54 -18.09 -3.62 -11.67
C ALA A 54 -17.49 -3.39 -13.08
N LEU A 55 -16.39 -4.09 -13.42
CA LEU A 55 -15.71 -3.97 -14.71
C LEU A 55 -16.51 -4.60 -15.86
N ASN A 56 -17.54 -5.41 -15.60
CA ASN A 56 -18.39 -6.00 -16.64
C ASN A 56 -19.11 -4.95 -17.50
N HIS A 57 -19.25 -3.73 -17.01
CA HIS A 57 -19.88 -2.61 -17.73
C HIS A 57 -18.86 -1.76 -18.49
N ILE A 58 -17.57 -2.10 -18.47
CA ILE A 58 -16.50 -1.35 -19.15
C ILE A 58 -16.07 -2.12 -20.40
N GLU A 59 -16.03 -1.42 -21.54
CA GLU A 59 -15.71 -2.02 -22.85
C GLU A 59 -14.34 -2.70 -22.89
N ASN A 60 -13.34 -2.13 -22.21
CA ASN A 60 -11.95 -2.61 -22.22
C ASN A 60 -11.38 -2.72 -20.79
N PRO A 61 -11.65 -3.79 -20.03
CA PRO A 61 -11.17 -3.95 -18.66
C PRO A 61 -9.64 -4.03 -18.56
N VAL A 62 -8.95 -4.49 -19.62
CA VAL A 62 -7.48 -4.56 -19.68
C VAL A 62 -6.83 -3.17 -19.69
N ALA A 63 -7.56 -2.11 -20.03
CA ALA A 63 -7.05 -0.75 -20.10
C ALA A 63 -6.59 -0.16 -18.74
N ILE A 64 -6.90 -0.84 -17.62
CA ILE A 64 -6.39 -0.43 -16.28
C ILE A 64 -4.93 -0.81 -16.07
N LEU A 65 -4.39 -1.79 -16.82
CA LEU A 65 -3.06 -2.35 -16.59
C LEU A 65 -1.92 -1.40 -16.97
N PRO A 66 -1.91 -0.74 -18.15
CA PRO A 66 -0.84 0.19 -18.52
C PRO A 66 -0.65 1.37 -17.55
N PRO A 67 -1.68 2.13 -17.14
CA PRO A 67 -1.49 3.23 -16.19
C PRO A 67 -1.02 2.72 -14.83
N ALA A 68 -1.52 1.56 -14.37
CA ALA A 68 -1.10 0.98 -13.09
C ALA A 68 0.40 0.64 -13.08
N LEU A 69 0.90 -0.02 -14.13
CA LEU A 69 2.32 -0.34 -14.27
C LEU A 69 3.20 0.92 -14.36
N LEU A 70 2.77 1.90 -15.17
CA LEU A 70 3.51 3.16 -15.33
C LEU A 70 3.62 3.91 -14.01
N ILE A 71 2.50 4.09 -13.29
CA ILE A 71 2.47 4.80 -12.01
C ILE A 71 3.28 4.04 -10.97
N ALA A 72 3.13 2.72 -10.88
CA ALA A 72 3.88 1.90 -9.95
C ALA A 72 5.40 2.03 -10.16
N PHE A 73 5.86 1.92 -11.40
CA PHE A 73 7.26 1.99 -11.76
C PHE A 73 7.86 3.36 -11.44
N THR A 74 7.24 4.42 -11.95
CA THR A 74 7.73 5.79 -11.81
C THR A 74 7.67 6.27 -10.36
N THR A 75 6.65 5.93 -9.59
CA THR A 75 6.57 6.30 -8.16
C THR A 75 7.60 5.54 -7.31
N SER A 76 7.86 4.27 -7.60
CA SER A 76 8.92 3.48 -6.94
C SER A 76 10.30 4.09 -7.19
N ILE A 77 10.58 4.42 -8.45
CA ILE A 77 11.84 5.06 -8.87
C ILE A 77 11.96 6.47 -8.31
N GLY A 78 10.89 7.27 -8.39
CA GLY A 78 10.84 8.64 -7.87
C GLY A 78 11.12 8.68 -6.37
N ALA A 79 10.45 7.84 -5.58
CA ALA A 79 10.70 7.71 -4.15
C ALA A 79 12.15 7.30 -3.86
N PHE A 80 12.66 6.29 -4.59
CA PHE A 80 14.05 5.84 -4.44
C PHE A 80 15.06 6.96 -4.69
N PHE A 81 14.97 7.66 -5.82
CA PHE A 81 15.94 8.68 -6.21
C PHE A 81 15.84 9.93 -5.36
N ILE A 82 14.64 10.43 -5.06
CA ILE A 82 14.48 11.59 -4.16
C ILE A 82 15.08 11.30 -2.79
N CYS A 83 14.84 10.10 -2.25
CA CYS A 83 15.46 9.68 -1.00
C CYS A 83 16.99 9.58 -1.13
N LEU A 84 17.49 9.01 -2.22
CA LEU A 84 18.93 8.92 -2.50
C LEU A 84 19.61 10.30 -2.53
N PHE A 85 19.04 11.25 -3.27
CA PHE A 85 19.57 12.62 -3.35
C PHE A 85 19.54 13.31 -1.98
N THR A 86 18.44 13.17 -1.25
CA THR A 86 18.27 13.74 0.10
C THR A 86 19.39 13.28 1.04
N TYR A 87 19.66 11.97 1.12
CA TYR A 87 20.71 11.46 2.01
C TYR A 87 22.12 11.67 1.48
N LYS A 88 22.34 11.77 0.16
CA LYS A 88 23.65 12.13 -0.38
C LYS A 88 24.09 13.54 0.06
N LEU A 89 23.13 14.43 0.29
CA LEU A 89 23.35 15.78 0.79
C LEU A 89 23.49 15.83 2.33
N ILE A 90 22.67 15.07 3.06
CA ILE A 90 22.55 15.19 4.53
C ILE A 90 23.44 14.19 5.29
N ASP A 91 23.54 12.95 4.84
CA ASP A 91 24.21 11.88 5.58
C ASP A 91 24.73 10.79 4.64
N ARG A 92 26.02 10.90 4.29
CA ARG A 92 26.70 9.99 3.34
C ARG A 92 27.02 8.62 3.94
N GLN A 93 26.85 8.42 5.25
CA GLN A 93 27.15 7.15 5.89
C GLN A 93 25.97 6.19 5.72
N SER A 94 26.19 5.13 4.93
CA SER A 94 25.30 3.98 4.83
C SER A 94 26.00 2.74 5.38
N VAL A 95 25.37 2.08 6.35
CA VAL A 95 25.81 0.75 6.77
C VAL A 95 25.33 -0.25 5.72
N GLN A 96 26.23 -1.10 5.24
CA GLN A 96 25.91 -2.05 4.18
C GLN A 96 25.15 -3.25 4.73
N GLY A 97 24.11 -3.68 4.02
CA GLY A 97 23.41 -4.94 4.27
C GLY A 97 23.97 -6.10 3.47
N LYS A 98 23.27 -7.25 3.47
CA LYS A 98 23.70 -8.46 2.75
C LYS A 98 22.61 -8.92 1.77
N ILE A 99 23.03 -9.33 0.58
CA ILE A 99 22.12 -9.89 -0.43
C ILE A 99 21.73 -11.31 -0.02
N SER A 100 20.44 -11.66 -0.14
CA SER A 100 19.96 -13.02 0.10
C SER A 100 18.93 -13.44 -0.95
N LEU A 101 19.34 -14.37 -1.82
CA LEU A 101 18.47 -14.97 -2.84
C LEU A 101 17.27 -15.70 -2.21
N ARG A 102 17.48 -16.40 -1.09
CA ARG A 102 16.42 -17.14 -0.41
C ARG A 102 15.30 -16.20 0.07
N LEU A 103 15.66 -15.07 0.67
CA LEU A 103 14.65 -14.10 1.13
C LEU A 103 13.97 -13.41 -0.03
N PHE A 104 14.70 -13.08 -1.09
CA PHE A 104 14.11 -12.53 -2.31
C PHE A 104 13.06 -13.46 -2.92
N LEU A 105 13.39 -14.75 -3.07
CA LEU A 105 12.44 -15.76 -3.56
C LEU A 105 11.24 -15.93 -2.60
N ASN A 106 11.45 -15.83 -1.29
CA ASN A 106 10.34 -15.87 -0.33
C ASN A 106 9.42 -14.64 -0.43
N ALA A 107 9.98 -13.45 -0.64
CA ALA A 107 9.21 -12.23 -0.85
C ALA A 107 8.37 -12.32 -2.14
N LEU A 108 8.98 -12.79 -3.25
CA LEU A 108 8.24 -13.08 -4.49
C LEU A 108 7.15 -14.14 -4.30
N LYS A 109 7.40 -15.20 -3.51
CA LYS A 109 6.37 -16.19 -3.17
C LYS A 109 5.20 -15.58 -2.39
N ASN A 110 5.46 -14.64 -1.49
CA ASN A 110 4.40 -13.96 -0.74
C ASN A 110 3.56 -13.08 -1.67
N ILE A 111 4.20 -12.31 -2.57
CA ILE A 111 3.48 -11.52 -3.57
C ILE A 111 2.69 -12.44 -4.52
N ALA A 112 3.23 -13.60 -4.89
CA ALA A 112 2.52 -14.57 -5.71
C ALA A 112 1.24 -15.09 -5.03
N LYS A 113 1.21 -15.20 -3.70
CA LYS A 113 -0.04 -15.52 -2.96
C LYS A 113 -1.06 -14.40 -3.06
N ALA A 114 -0.63 -13.13 -3.04
CA ALA A 114 -1.53 -12.00 -3.27
C ALA A 114 -2.13 -12.05 -4.69
N PHE A 115 -1.31 -12.27 -5.72
CA PHE A 115 -1.81 -12.47 -7.08
C PHE A 115 -2.74 -13.68 -7.21
N LEU A 116 -2.45 -14.79 -6.51
CA LEU A 116 -3.34 -15.96 -6.48
C LEU A 116 -4.69 -15.63 -5.83
N ALA A 117 -4.70 -14.92 -4.69
CA ALA A 117 -5.91 -14.46 -4.04
C ALA A 117 -6.73 -13.53 -4.97
N LEU A 118 -6.05 -12.62 -5.68
CA LEU A 118 -6.69 -11.78 -6.70
C LEU A 118 -7.31 -12.62 -7.84
N ALA A 119 -6.57 -13.59 -8.37
CA ALA A 119 -7.07 -14.49 -9.41
C ALA A 119 -8.29 -15.32 -8.95
N ILE A 120 -8.29 -15.77 -7.70
CA ILE A 120 -9.44 -16.47 -7.09
C ILE A 120 -10.66 -15.54 -7.03
N GLY A 121 -10.50 -14.30 -6.58
CA GLY A 121 -11.60 -13.32 -6.55
C GLY A 121 -12.17 -13.04 -7.94
N VAL A 122 -11.31 -12.88 -8.95
CA VAL A 122 -11.74 -12.75 -10.36
C VAL A 122 -12.49 -13.99 -10.83
N ALA A 123 -11.98 -15.19 -10.57
CA ALA A 123 -12.63 -16.44 -10.98
C ALA A 123 -14.02 -16.58 -10.33
N ILE A 124 -14.15 -16.27 -9.04
CA ILE A 124 -15.44 -16.26 -8.34
C ILE A 124 -16.40 -15.24 -8.96
N GLY A 125 -15.91 -14.05 -9.31
CA GLY A 125 -16.71 -13.00 -9.97
C GLY A 125 -17.25 -13.43 -11.33
N LEU A 126 -16.41 -14.08 -12.14
CA LEU A 126 -16.81 -14.63 -13.44
C LEU A 126 -17.80 -15.79 -13.31
N LEU A 127 -17.63 -16.66 -12.30
CA LEU A 127 -18.56 -17.77 -12.03
C LEU A 127 -19.94 -17.25 -11.65
N ILE A 128 -20.02 -16.32 -10.69
CA ILE A 128 -21.30 -15.75 -10.23
C ILE A 128 -22.04 -15.05 -11.38
N LYS A 129 -21.30 -14.37 -12.26
CA LYS A 129 -21.84 -13.79 -13.49
C LYS A 129 -22.46 -14.84 -14.41
N ASN A 130 -21.78 -15.98 -14.63
CA ASN A 130 -22.30 -17.04 -15.50
C ASN A 130 -23.62 -17.64 -15.00
N PHE A 131 -23.88 -17.57 -13.69
CA PHE A 131 -25.13 -18.01 -13.08
C PHE A 131 -26.19 -16.91 -12.96
N ASP A 132 -25.91 -15.70 -13.46
CA ASP A 132 -26.80 -14.52 -13.38
C ASP A 132 -27.28 -14.19 -11.95
N VAL A 133 -26.44 -14.47 -10.96
CA VAL A 133 -26.75 -14.23 -9.54
C VAL A 133 -26.23 -12.86 -9.14
N HIS A 134 -27.14 -11.97 -8.76
CA HIS A 134 -26.78 -10.67 -8.17
C HIS A 134 -26.59 -10.80 -6.66
N ILE A 135 -25.34 -10.66 -6.21
CA ILE A 135 -25.00 -10.61 -4.78
C ILE A 135 -24.66 -9.15 -4.42
N PRO A 136 -25.49 -8.44 -3.63
CA PRO A 136 -25.15 -7.13 -3.12
C PRO A 136 -24.01 -7.29 -2.10
N PHE A 137 -22.79 -6.95 -2.52
CA PHE A 137 -21.59 -7.05 -1.70
C PHE A 137 -20.79 -5.76 -1.80
N ASN A 138 -20.28 -5.28 -0.67
CA ASN A 138 -19.44 -4.08 -0.61
C ASN A 138 -18.24 -4.37 0.29
N SER A 139 -17.03 -4.34 -0.29
CA SER A 139 -15.78 -4.60 0.41
C SER A 139 -15.40 -3.54 1.45
N TRP A 140 -16.02 -2.35 1.43
CA TRP A 140 -15.84 -1.29 2.43
C TRP A 140 -16.06 -1.79 3.86
N TYR A 141 -17.14 -2.54 4.10
CA TYR A 141 -17.42 -3.07 5.45
C TYR A 141 -16.35 -4.06 5.92
N LEU A 142 -15.84 -4.87 4.99
CA LEU A 142 -14.75 -5.80 5.28
C LEU A 142 -13.44 -5.05 5.54
N LEU A 143 -13.19 -3.96 4.82
CA LEU A 143 -12.06 -3.06 5.08
C LEU A 143 -12.15 -2.44 6.48
N LEU A 144 -13.32 -1.98 6.92
CA LEU A 144 -13.48 -1.43 8.27
C LEU A 144 -13.15 -2.49 9.33
N ILE A 145 -13.62 -3.73 9.16
CA ILE A 145 -13.23 -4.84 10.06
C ILE A 145 -11.71 -5.05 10.02
N PHE A 146 -11.09 -5.05 8.84
CA PHE A 146 -9.64 -5.22 8.72
C PHE A 146 -8.87 -4.11 9.45
N ILE A 147 -9.28 -2.85 9.28
CA ILE A 147 -8.68 -1.67 9.92
C ILE A 147 -8.86 -1.71 11.43
N PHE A 148 -10.00 -2.21 11.92
CA PHE A 148 -10.22 -2.44 13.35
C PHE A 148 -9.19 -3.45 13.91
N LEU A 149 -8.97 -4.57 13.21
CA LEU A 149 -7.99 -5.58 13.60
C LEU A 149 -6.55 -5.03 13.56
N ILE A 150 -6.23 -4.19 12.57
CA ILE A 150 -4.95 -3.46 12.51
C ILE A 150 -4.81 -2.52 13.71
N GLY A 151 -5.88 -1.81 14.11
CA GLY A 151 -5.88 -0.97 15.30
C GLY A 151 -5.50 -1.75 16.57
N ILE A 152 -6.02 -2.97 16.71
CA ILE A 152 -5.66 -3.87 17.82
C ILE A 152 -4.16 -4.23 17.79
N GLU A 153 -3.60 -4.56 16.62
CA GLU A 153 -2.17 -4.86 16.47
C GLU A 153 -1.27 -3.66 16.78
N LEU A 154 -1.67 -2.46 16.33
CA LEU A 154 -0.94 -1.23 16.58
C LEU A 154 -0.82 -0.89 18.07
N ALA A 155 -1.82 -1.24 18.88
CA ALA A 155 -1.78 -1.01 20.33
C ALA A 155 -0.66 -1.76 21.07
N PHE A 156 -0.14 -2.84 20.47
CA PHE A 156 0.94 -3.64 21.04
C PHE A 156 2.27 -3.45 20.30
N THR A 157 2.30 -2.57 19.30
CA THR A 157 3.53 -2.22 18.61
C THR A 157 4.35 -1.26 19.48
N GLN A 158 5.54 -1.70 19.89
CA GLN A 158 6.42 -0.88 20.73
C GLN A 158 7.10 0.18 19.87
N PHE A 159 6.72 1.44 20.08
CA PHE A 159 7.39 2.59 19.47
C PHE A 159 8.42 3.17 20.43
N ASP A 160 9.69 3.06 20.05
CA ASP A 160 10.74 3.78 20.76
C ASP A 160 10.76 5.24 20.29
N ARG A 161 10.76 6.18 21.24
CA ARG A 161 10.83 7.63 20.96
C ARG A 161 12.08 7.99 20.16
N SER A 162 13.15 7.20 20.26
CA SER A 162 14.37 7.37 19.46
C SER A 162 14.11 7.24 17.94
N TRP A 163 13.03 6.57 17.54
CA TRP A 163 12.68 6.37 16.13
C TRP A 163 12.09 7.62 15.46
N LEU A 164 11.66 8.62 16.25
CA LEU A 164 11.17 9.92 15.76
C LEU A 164 12.30 10.91 15.40
N SER A 165 13.51 10.41 15.16
CA SER A 165 14.62 11.27 14.73
C SER A 165 14.37 11.85 13.33
N TRP A 166 14.84 13.08 13.11
CA TRP A 166 14.75 13.75 11.80
C TRP A 166 15.32 12.89 10.66
N LYS A 167 16.43 12.19 10.92
CA LYS A 167 17.05 11.28 9.96
C LYS A 167 16.16 10.11 9.57
N ILE A 168 15.24 9.66 10.40
CA ILE A 168 14.31 8.56 10.07
C ILE A 168 13.10 9.10 9.31
N LEU A 169 12.56 10.23 9.75
CA LEU A 169 11.36 10.86 9.18
C LEU A 169 11.56 11.38 7.76
N LEU A 170 12.79 11.62 7.33
CA LEU A 170 13.10 11.99 5.94
C LEU A 170 12.73 10.90 4.92
N VAL A 171 12.70 9.61 5.31
CA VAL A 171 12.35 8.50 4.39
C VAL A 171 10.90 8.58 3.88
N PRO A 172 9.87 8.66 4.75
CA PRO A 172 8.49 8.82 4.29
C PRO A 172 8.28 10.17 3.58
N VAL A 173 8.92 11.25 4.03
CA VAL A 173 8.82 12.56 3.34
C VAL A 173 9.36 12.47 1.92
N ALA A 174 10.52 11.84 1.73
CA ALA A 174 11.08 11.60 0.40
C ALA A 174 10.18 10.70 -0.46
N ALA A 175 9.50 9.71 0.14
CA ALA A 175 8.55 8.85 -0.56
C ALA A 175 7.35 9.65 -1.07
N ILE A 176 6.79 10.55 -0.25
CA ILE A 176 5.66 11.43 -0.63
C ILE A 176 6.10 12.35 -1.77
N ILE A 177 7.21 13.08 -1.60
CA ILE A 177 7.70 14.03 -2.61
C ILE A 177 8.02 13.31 -3.92
N GLY A 178 8.73 12.18 -3.87
CA GLY A 178 9.06 11.38 -5.04
C GLY A 178 7.83 10.83 -5.75
N SER A 179 6.82 10.39 -5.01
CA SER A 179 5.56 9.90 -5.59
C SER A 179 4.76 11.03 -6.23
N CYS A 180 4.71 12.23 -5.62
CA CYS A 180 4.06 13.41 -6.20
C CYS A 180 4.76 13.87 -7.49
N LEU A 181 6.09 13.97 -7.50
CA LEU A 181 6.84 14.36 -8.69
C LEU A 181 6.70 13.34 -9.82
N ALA A 182 6.76 12.05 -9.51
CA ALA A 182 6.52 10.99 -10.48
C ALA A 182 5.10 11.05 -11.05
N SER A 183 4.11 11.37 -10.22
CA SER A 183 2.72 11.51 -10.65
C SER A 183 2.51 12.71 -11.59
N ILE A 184 3.13 13.86 -11.31
CA ILE A 184 3.12 15.01 -12.23
C ILE A 184 3.73 14.62 -13.58
N PHE A 185 4.82 13.85 -13.57
CA PHE A 185 5.39 13.30 -14.81
C PHE A 185 4.42 12.36 -15.53
N ASN A 186 3.77 11.44 -14.82
CA ASN A 186 2.79 10.52 -15.40
C ASN A 186 1.58 11.25 -15.99
N TYR A 187 1.17 12.38 -15.42
CA TYR A 187 0.07 13.17 -15.97
C TYR A 187 0.35 13.63 -17.40
N PHE A 188 1.58 14.02 -17.74
CA PHE A 188 1.91 14.38 -19.13
C PHE A 188 1.80 13.22 -20.13
N ILE A 189 1.83 11.98 -19.64
CA ILE A 189 1.67 10.77 -20.47
C ILE A 189 0.21 10.32 -20.51
N LEU A 190 -0.54 10.58 -19.43
CA LEU A 190 -1.89 10.08 -19.19
C LEU A 190 -2.99 11.13 -19.36
N SER A 191 -2.63 12.37 -19.70
CA SER A 191 -3.51 13.56 -19.71
C SER A 191 -4.75 13.40 -20.59
N ASP A 192 -4.67 12.59 -21.64
CA ASP A 192 -5.78 12.37 -22.57
C ASP A 192 -6.93 11.57 -21.94
N HIS A 193 -6.65 10.81 -20.88
CA HIS A 193 -7.60 9.89 -20.27
C HIS A 193 -7.87 10.14 -18.78
N TYR A 194 -6.96 10.83 -18.10
CA TYR A 194 -7.01 11.03 -16.65
C TYR A 194 -6.68 12.47 -16.28
N LYS A 195 -7.35 12.96 -15.24
CA LYS A 195 -7.10 14.28 -14.66
C LYS A 195 -5.91 14.25 -13.73
N LEU A 196 -5.26 15.42 -13.54
CA LEU A 196 -4.09 15.54 -12.67
C LEU A 196 -4.39 15.09 -11.23
N ASN A 197 -5.57 15.42 -10.70
CA ASN A 197 -5.99 15.00 -9.36
C ASN A 197 -6.10 13.48 -9.21
N GLU A 198 -6.62 12.78 -10.23
CA GLU A 198 -6.73 11.32 -10.25
C GLU A 198 -5.33 10.68 -10.25
N VAL A 199 -4.43 11.14 -11.11
CA VAL A 199 -3.06 10.61 -11.21
C VAL A 199 -2.26 10.91 -9.93
N LEU A 200 -2.45 12.10 -9.33
CA LEU A 200 -1.85 12.46 -8.04
C LEU A 200 -2.34 11.58 -6.92
N ALA A 201 -3.65 11.33 -6.84
CA ALA A 201 -4.21 10.46 -5.83
C ALA A 201 -3.70 9.02 -5.98
N LEU A 202 -3.64 8.49 -7.21
CA LEU A 202 -3.22 7.11 -7.49
C LEU A 202 -1.78 6.82 -7.02
N ALA A 203 -0.94 7.86 -6.90
CA ALA A 203 0.42 7.72 -6.40
C ALA A 203 0.54 7.65 -4.86
N GLN A 204 -0.54 7.94 -4.12
CA GLN A 204 -0.53 8.05 -2.64
C GLN A 204 -1.06 6.80 -1.91
N GLY A 205 -1.25 5.67 -2.61
CA GLY A 205 -1.57 4.39 -1.98
C GLY A 205 -0.39 3.74 -1.24
N TYR A 206 0.84 4.10 -1.63
CA TYR A 206 2.11 3.65 -1.04
C TYR A 206 2.26 2.13 -0.87
N GLY A 207 1.59 1.32 -1.68
CA GLY A 207 1.66 -0.13 -1.64
C GLY A 207 0.56 -0.81 -0.81
N TRP A 208 -0.36 -0.06 -0.17
CA TRP A 208 -1.49 -0.67 0.54
C TRP A 208 -2.66 -1.01 -0.42
N TYR A 209 -2.42 -1.99 -1.29
CA TYR A 209 -3.28 -2.37 -2.41
C TYR A 209 -4.74 -2.68 -2.04
N SER A 210 -4.99 -3.27 -0.86
CA SER A 210 -6.34 -3.65 -0.44
C SER A 210 -7.16 -2.45 0.03
N MET A 211 -6.52 -1.46 0.66
CA MET A 211 -7.21 -0.24 1.11
C MET A 211 -7.38 0.74 -0.04
N SER A 212 -6.32 0.99 -0.82
CA SER A 212 -6.37 1.97 -1.92
C SER A 212 -7.44 1.61 -2.95
N GLY A 213 -7.50 0.34 -3.39
CA GLY A 213 -8.51 -0.10 -4.36
C GLY A 213 -9.95 0.15 -3.90
N ILE A 214 -10.25 -0.13 -2.63
CA ILE A 214 -11.59 0.08 -2.05
C ILE A 214 -11.90 1.56 -1.93
N VAL A 215 -10.98 2.35 -1.37
CA VAL A 215 -11.16 3.80 -1.19
C VAL A 215 -11.42 4.49 -2.53
N PHE A 216 -10.69 4.13 -3.59
CA PHE A 216 -10.93 4.70 -4.92
C PHE A 216 -12.26 4.25 -5.54
N THR A 217 -12.68 3.01 -5.29
CA THR A 217 -13.97 2.50 -5.77
C THR A 217 -15.12 3.29 -5.15
N GLU A 218 -15.05 3.56 -3.85
CA GLU A 218 -16.08 4.31 -3.10
C GLU A 218 -16.06 5.83 -3.35
N LEU A 219 -14.87 6.42 -3.53
CA LEU A 219 -14.74 7.87 -3.72
C LEU A 219 -14.90 8.34 -5.16
N HIS A 220 -14.65 7.47 -6.14
CA HIS A 220 -14.56 7.89 -7.53
C HIS A 220 -15.18 6.87 -8.50
N SER A 221 -14.53 5.73 -8.71
CA SER A 221 -15.03 4.69 -9.63
C SER A 221 -14.28 3.37 -9.46
N ALA A 222 -14.95 2.26 -9.76
CA ALA A 222 -14.34 0.93 -9.79
C ALA A 222 -13.14 0.85 -10.77
N LYS A 223 -13.17 1.61 -11.88
CA LYS A 223 -12.03 1.69 -12.81
C LYS A 223 -10.78 2.23 -12.12
N LEU A 224 -10.88 3.37 -11.42
CA LEU A 224 -9.75 3.92 -10.67
C LEU A 224 -9.38 3.01 -9.49
N GLY A 225 -10.36 2.36 -8.85
CA GLY A 225 -10.13 1.34 -7.82
C GLY A 225 -9.24 0.20 -8.31
N GLY A 226 -9.52 -0.34 -9.50
CA GLY A 226 -8.69 -1.36 -10.13
C GLY A 226 -7.28 -0.87 -10.46
N ILE A 227 -7.14 0.37 -10.95
CA ILE A 227 -5.83 0.97 -11.22
C ILE A 227 -5.04 1.13 -9.91
N ALA A 228 -5.66 1.63 -8.85
CA ALA A 228 -5.03 1.83 -7.55
C ALA A 228 -4.52 0.50 -6.95
N LEU A 229 -5.39 -0.52 -6.95
CA LEU A 229 -5.06 -1.86 -6.47
C LEU A 229 -3.85 -2.44 -7.19
N LEU A 230 -3.85 -2.39 -8.53
CA LEU A 230 -2.74 -2.93 -9.33
C LEU A 230 -1.47 -2.09 -9.20
N THR A 231 -1.61 -0.76 -9.13
CA THR A 231 -0.49 0.16 -8.92
C THR A 231 0.28 -0.22 -7.66
N ASP A 232 -0.44 -0.42 -6.56
CA ASP A 232 0.18 -0.74 -5.28
C ASP A 232 0.79 -2.17 -5.24
N LEU A 233 0.15 -3.15 -5.87
CA LEU A 233 0.73 -4.50 -6.04
C LEU A 233 2.03 -4.48 -6.85
N PHE A 234 2.04 -3.75 -7.98
CA PHE A 234 3.26 -3.62 -8.79
C PHE A 234 4.34 -2.80 -8.08
N ARG A 235 3.95 -1.77 -7.33
CA ARG A 235 4.87 -0.95 -6.53
C ARG A 235 5.61 -1.82 -5.52
N GLU A 236 4.92 -2.78 -4.89
CA GLU A 236 5.56 -3.72 -3.97
C GLU A 236 6.56 -4.64 -4.69
N ILE A 237 6.24 -5.12 -5.91
CA ILE A 237 7.21 -5.87 -6.74
C ILE A 237 8.45 -5.04 -7.02
N PHE A 238 8.28 -3.79 -7.47
CA PHE A 238 9.40 -2.89 -7.75
C PHE A 238 10.21 -2.59 -6.50
N ALA A 239 9.57 -2.41 -5.34
CA ALA A 239 10.26 -2.20 -4.08
C ALA A 239 11.11 -3.41 -3.67
N ILE A 240 10.59 -4.63 -3.80
CA ILE A 240 11.35 -5.87 -3.53
C ILE A 240 12.57 -5.97 -4.46
N LEU A 241 12.39 -5.67 -5.75
CA LEU A 241 13.48 -5.65 -6.73
C LEU A 241 14.54 -4.60 -6.39
N LEU A 242 14.14 -3.37 -6.09
CA LEU A 242 15.04 -2.29 -5.69
C LEU A 242 15.79 -2.64 -4.40
N MET A 243 15.12 -3.26 -3.44
CA MET A 243 15.73 -3.67 -2.17
C MET A 243 16.73 -4.82 -2.37
N TYR A 244 16.41 -5.79 -3.21
CA TYR A 244 17.31 -6.89 -3.55
C TYR A 244 18.57 -6.40 -4.30
N CYS A 245 18.38 -5.58 -5.34
CA CYS A 245 19.49 -5.12 -6.20
C CYS A 245 20.35 -4.03 -5.54
N LEU A 246 19.71 -3.08 -4.85
CA LEU A 246 20.34 -1.84 -4.41
C LEU A 246 20.22 -1.58 -2.89
N GLY A 247 19.38 -2.32 -2.16
CA GLY A 247 19.13 -2.08 -0.73
C GLY A 247 20.36 -2.26 0.16
N TRP A 248 21.30 -3.12 -0.24
CA TRP A 248 22.57 -3.30 0.47
C TRP A 248 23.50 -2.08 0.41
N ARG A 249 23.35 -1.25 -0.63
CA ARG A 249 24.15 -0.03 -0.83
C ARG A 249 23.38 1.24 -0.48
N PHE A 250 22.08 1.26 -0.76
CA PHE A 250 21.20 2.42 -0.57
C PHE A 250 19.95 2.04 0.25
N PRO A 251 20.13 1.64 1.53
CA PRO A 251 19.07 1.06 2.35
C PRO A 251 17.88 1.99 2.54
N ARG A 252 18.11 3.26 2.89
CA ARG A 252 17.05 4.26 3.11
C ARG A 252 16.24 4.55 1.84
N SER A 253 16.92 4.58 0.68
CA SER A 253 16.28 4.76 -0.63
C SER A 253 15.42 3.57 -1.02
N ALA A 254 15.91 2.34 -0.81
CA ALA A 254 15.14 1.13 -1.03
C ALA A 254 13.90 1.07 -0.12
N ILE A 255 14.04 1.43 1.16
CA ILE A 255 12.92 1.49 2.10
C ILE A 255 11.87 2.52 1.64
N SER A 256 12.30 3.69 1.15
CA SER A 256 11.40 4.73 0.63
C SER A 256 10.51 4.23 -0.52
N SER A 257 11.05 3.37 -1.39
CA SER A 257 10.29 2.79 -2.51
C SER A 257 9.17 1.83 -2.05
N ALA A 258 9.38 1.11 -0.95
CA ALA A 258 8.39 0.19 -0.37
C ALA A 258 7.18 0.90 0.25
N GLY A 259 7.34 2.13 0.71
CA GLY A 259 6.24 2.94 1.22
C GLY A 259 5.61 2.35 2.49
N ALA A 260 4.30 2.11 2.46
CA ALA A 260 3.53 1.48 3.55
C ALA A 260 4.03 0.06 3.84
N THR A 261 4.41 -0.69 2.80
CA THR A 261 4.77 -2.12 2.89
C THR A 261 6.13 -2.38 3.57
N SER A 262 6.85 -1.31 3.95
CA SER A 262 8.12 -1.42 4.66
C SER A 262 7.97 -1.95 6.08
N MET A 263 6.80 -1.77 6.69
CA MET A 263 6.54 -2.19 8.07
C MET A 263 6.12 -3.66 8.18
N ASP A 264 5.58 -4.26 7.13
CA ASP A 264 4.99 -5.60 7.16
C ASP A 264 5.66 -6.56 6.16
N VAL A 265 5.23 -6.58 4.90
CA VAL A 265 5.57 -7.60 3.92
C VAL A 265 7.05 -7.53 3.55
N THR A 266 7.59 -6.32 3.41
CA THR A 266 9.00 -6.13 3.03
C THR A 266 9.93 -5.99 4.25
N LEU A 267 9.42 -6.05 5.48
CA LEU A 267 10.25 -5.90 6.69
C LEU A 267 11.36 -6.96 6.79
N ALA A 268 11.05 -8.21 6.43
CA ALA A 268 12.04 -9.29 6.40
C ALA A 268 13.16 -8.99 5.39
N MET A 269 12.79 -8.42 4.23
CA MET A 269 13.76 -7.98 3.22
C MET A 269 14.59 -6.80 3.72
N VAL A 270 14.01 -5.86 4.48
CA VAL A 270 14.75 -4.74 5.09
C VAL A 270 15.80 -5.27 6.07
N LYS A 271 15.40 -6.12 7.01
CA LYS A 271 16.30 -6.67 8.04
C LYS A 271 17.56 -7.31 7.43
N GLN A 272 17.40 -7.99 6.31
CA GLN A 272 18.49 -8.70 5.63
C GLN A 272 19.26 -7.81 4.65
N SER A 273 18.54 -7.18 3.71
CA SER A 273 19.12 -6.48 2.56
C SER A 273 19.63 -5.11 2.94
N CYS A 274 18.95 -4.41 3.87
CA CYS A 274 19.36 -3.09 4.34
C CYS A 274 20.14 -3.16 5.66
N GLY A 275 19.89 -4.19 6.47
CA GLY A 275 20.48 -4.37 7.80
C GLY A 275 19.53 -3.95 8.93
N THR A 276 19.67 -4.58 10.09
CA THR A 276 18.76 -4.42 11.24
C THR A 276 18.74 -2.99 11.80
N HIS A 277 19.82 -2.23 11.62
CA HIS A 277 19.89 -0.81 11.99
C HIS A 277 18.84 0.07 11.26
N TYR A 278 18.36 -0.36 10.08
CA TYR A 278 17.36 0.39 9.32
C TYR A 278 15.91 -0.05 9.59
N VAL A 279 15.69 -0.99 10.51
CA VAL A 279 14.33 -1.38 10.93
C VAL A 279 13.50 -0.18 11.42
N PRO A 280 14.03 0.76 12.25
CA PRO A 280 13.29 1.96 12.62
C PRO A 280 12.86 2.82 11.43
N HIS A 281 13.67 2.89 10.36
CA HIS A 281 13.33 3.66 9.17
C HIS A 281 12.13 3.02 8.44
N ALA A 282 12.12 1.69 8.35
CA ALA A 282 11.04 0.95 7.71
C ALA A 282 9.75 0.93 8.53
N MET A 283 9.84 0.80 9.87
CA MET A 283 8.70 0.89 10.78
C MET A 283 8.03 2.27 10.68
N MET A 284 8.81 3.34 10.84
CA MET A 284 8.27 4.70 10.83
C MET A 284 7.75 5.11 9.45
N SER A 285 8.46 4.75 8.38
CA SER A 285 7.99 5.01 7.01
C SER A 285 6.66 4.32 6.74
N GLY A 286 6.56 3.03 7.08
CA GLY A 286 5.35 2.25 6.85
C GLY A 286 4.17 2.79 7.65
N LEU A 287 4.36 3.03 8.95
CA LEU A 287 3.31 3.59 9.82
C LEU A 287 2.79 4.95 9.30
N ILE A 288 3.71 5.89 9.04
CA ILE A 288 3.33 7.26 8.63
C ILE A 288 2.60 7.22 7.28
N LEU A 289 3.13 6.48 6.30
CA LEU A 289 2.53 6.41 4.98
C LEU A 289 1.19 5.66 4.99
N SER A 290 1.04 4.60 5.79
CA SER A 290 -0.24 3.91 5.96
C SER A 290 -1.33 4.80 6.57
N LEU A 291 -0.98 5.64 7.54
CA LEU A 291 -1.92 6.59 8.14
C LEU A 291 -2.24 7.77 7.20
N LEU A 292 -1.26 8.23 6.43
CA LEU A 292 -1.44 9.35 5.51
C LEU A 292 -2.12 8.96 4.19
N ALA A 293 -1.98 7.71 3.73
CA ALA A 293 -2.52 7.25 2.45
C ALA A 293 -4.02 7.59 2.25
N PRO A 294 -4.96 7.19 3.14
CA PRO A 294 -6.38 7.50 2.94
C PRO A 294 -6.66 9.01 2.98
N LEU A 295 -5.91 9.79 3.77
CA LEU A 295 -6.01 11.24 3.83
C LEU A 295 -5.57 11.88 2.51
N LEU A 296 -4.41 11.48 1.99
CA LEU A 296 -3.82 12.05 0.79
C LEU A 296 -4.61 11.65 -0.46
N ILE A 297 -5.04 10.40 -0.59
CA ILE A 297 -5.92 9.94 -1.68
C ILE A 297 -7.16 10.83 -1.75
N SER A 298 -7.86 10.98 -0.64
CA SER A 298 -9.07 11.79 -0.56
C SER A 298 -8.79 13.28 -0.79
N LEU A 299 -7.71 13.82 -0.22
CA LEU A 299 -7.31 15.22 -0.43
C LEU A 299 -7.11 15.49 -1.91
N PHE A 300 -6.29 14.71 -2.60
CA PHE A 300 -6.01 14.91 -4.02
C PHE A 300 -7.26 14.73 -4.88
N LEU A 301 -8.09 13.72 -4.63
CA LEU A 301 -9.35 13.54 -5.38
C LEU A 301 -10.31 14.73 -5.23
N ASN A 302 -10.31 15.44 -4.09
CA ASN A 302 -11.15 16.60 -3.87
C ASN A 302 -10.56 17.91 -4.42
N LEU A 303 -9.27 17.94 -4.80
CA LEU A 303 -8.69 19.11 -5.46
C LEU A 303 -9.28 19.22 -6.88
N LYS A 304 -9.81 20.40 -7.20
CA LYS A 304 -10.31 20.74 -8.53
C LYS A 304 -9.17 21.39 -9.30
N PHE A 305 -8.61 20.64 -10.24
CA PHE A 305 -7.68 21.13 -11.26
C PHE A 305 -8.34 21.01 -12.63
#